data_AF-A0A963L4X9-F1
#
_entry.id   AF-A0A963L4X9-F1
#
_cell.length_a   1.000
_cell.length_b   1.000
_cell.length_c   1.000
_cell.angle_alpha   90.00
_cell.angle_beta   90.00
_cell.angle_gamma   90.00
#
_symmetry.space_group_name_H-M   'P 1'
#
loop_
_entity.id
_entity.type
_entity.pdbx_description
1 polymer ?
#
loop_
_entity_poly.entity_id
_entity_poly.type
_entity_poly.pdbx_seq_one_letter_code
_entity_poly.pdbx_strand_id
1 'polypeptide(L)'
;MTPTQRRIRELVAATAAVMVTASLTACGGGSDAPVANAEPADKYVGIWNSNCQTSSYGSTTRDQYELSKAGPAAVNGKQTNLEYSNVTCTGAPTGSQSSSFALTIDGTGTASSKVVDKTTTSEAAGSPHKRLFSVEGNLMYVSDGAAFQGFDPDGYPTKLNLDQPYTR
;
A
#
# COMPACT_ATOMS: atom_id res chain seq x y z
N MET A 1 29.93 53.23 -42.17
CA MET A 1 29.36 53.77 -43.42
C MET A 1 28.67 52.62 -44.16
N THR A 2 27.40 52.78 -44.53
CA THR A 2 26.58 51.83 -45.33
C THR A 2 27.11 51.74 -46.77
N PRO A 3 26.97 50.61 -47.51
CA PRO A 3 25.68 50.17 -48.11
C PRO A 3 25.46 48.62 -48.20
N THR A 4 24.45 47.98 -48.85
CA THR A 4 22.98 48.20 -48.98
C THR A 4 22.30 47.04 -49.80
N GLN A 5 21.26 46.34 -49.26
CA GLN A 5 20.34 45.36 -49.94
C GLN A 5 20.90 43.92 -50.23
N ARG A 6 20.13 42.84 -50.53
CA ARG A 6 18.68 42.65 -50.82
C ARG A 6 18.17 41.21 -50.55
N ARG A 7 16.94 41.10 -50.03
CA ARG A 7 15.87 40.06 -50.13
C ARG A 7 16.13 38.70 -50.83
N ILE A 8 15.54 37.63 -50.26
CA ILE A 8 14.39 36.79 -50.74
C ILE A 8 13.94 36.00 -49.47
N ARG A 9 12.74 36.05 -48.87
CA ARG A 9 11.33 35.97 -49.30
C ARG A 9 10.92 34.64 -49.96
N GLU A 10 10.62 33.61 -49.14
CA GLU A 10 9.61 32.61 -49.50
C GLU A 10 8.64 32.37 -48.32
N LEU A 11 7.34 32.42 -48.62
CA LEU A 11 6.27 31.86 -47.80
C LEU A 11 5.75 30.62 -48.51
N VAL A 12 5.65 29.50 -47.81
CA VAL A 12 4.76 28.37 -48.16
C VAL A 12 4.14 27.93 -46.83
N ALA A 13 2.98 28.49 -46.46
CA ALA A 13 1.64 28.02 -46.84
C ALA A 13 1.27 26.71 -46.13
N ALA A 14 0.30 26.80 -45.22
CA ALA A 14 -0.24 25.65 -44.49
C ALA A 14 -1.07 24.75 -45.41
N THR A 15 -1.11 23.46 -45.12
CA THR A 15 -2.09 22.54 -45.70
C THR A 15 -2.57 21.56 -44.64
N ALA A 16 -3.72 21.86 -44.04
CA ALA A 16 -4.43 20.90 -43.21
C ALA A 16 -5.22 19.95 -44.13
N ALA A 17 -4.96 18.64 -44.02
CA ALA A 17 -5.75 17.60 -44.66
C ALA A 17 -6.31 16.67 -43.58
N VAL A 18 -7.59 16.87 -43.25
CA VAL A 18 -8.31 15.98 -42.34
C VAL A 18 -8.69 14.72 -43.12
N MET A 19 -8.12 13.56 -42.76
CA MET A 19 -8.61 12.27 -43.22
C MET A 19 -9.45 11.60 -42.12
N VAL A 20 -10.77 11.66 -42.28
CA VAL A 20 -11.70 10.81 -41.54
C VAL A 20 -11.76 9.46 -42.23
N THR A 21 -11.15 8.44 -41.64
CA THR A 21 -11.37 7.04 -42.01
C THR A 21 -12.05 6.32 -40.85
N ALA A 22 -13.39 6.34 -40.86
CA ALA A 22 -14.22 5.53 -39.97
C ALA A 22 -14.75 4.31 -40.74
N SER A 23 -14.23 3.12 -40.42
CA SER A 23 -14.89 1.83 -40.68
C SER A 23 -14.27 0.79 -39.75
N LEU A 24 -15.11 0.11 -38.97
CA LEU A 24 -14.70 -0.83 -37.93
C LEU A 24 -14.37 -2.19 -38.54
N THR A 25 -13.45 -2.96 -37.93
CA THR A 25 -13.63 -4.40 -37.66
C THR A 25 -12.53 -4.96 -36.75
N ALA A 26 -12.82 -6.10 -36.10
CA ALA A 26 -11.92 -6.92 -35.27
C ALA A 26 -11.42 -6.30 -33.93
N CYS A 27 -12.31 -6.38 -32.93
CA CYS A 27 -11.95 -6.36 -31.52
C CYS A 27 -10.96 -7.49 -31.18
N GLY A 28 -9.89 -7.20 -30.43
CA GLY A 28 -8.87 -8.21 -30.07
C GLY A 28 -7.57 -7.64 -29.50
N GLY A 29 -7.65 -6.54 -28.75
CA GLY A 29 -6.46 -5.80 -28.29
C GLY A 29 -6.78 -4.95 -27.08
N GLY A 30 -7.10 -5.60 -25.95
CA GLY A 30 -7.20 -4.94 -24.66
C GLY A 30 -5.84 -4.40 -24.23
N SER A 31 -5.51 -3.21 -24.71
CA SER A 31 -4.48 -2.40 -24.07
C SER A 31 -5.09 -1.93 -22.76
N ASP A 32 -4.77 -2.61 -21.66
CA ASP A 32 -5.07 -2.10 -20.33
C ASP A 32 -4.44 -0.72 -20.21
N ALA A 33 -5.28 0.32 -20.28
CA ALA A 33 -4.87 1.64 -19.86
C ALA A 33 -4.33 1.51 -18.43
N PRO A 34 -3.14 2.03 -18.10
CA PRO A 34 -2.57 1.89 -16.77
C PRO A 34 -3.60 2.36 -15.76
N VAL A 35 -4.00 1.45 -14.86
CA VAL A 35 -5.21 1.60 -14.02
C VAL A 35 -5.13 2.93 -13.29
N ALA A 36 -6.00 3.87 -13.69
CA ALA A 36 -5.83 5.27 -13.32
C ALA A 36 -5.98 5.45 -11.82
N ASN A 37 -4.93 5.98 -11.19
CA ASN A 37 -4.93 6.48 -9.80
C ASN A 37 -5.44 5.46 -8.76
N ALA A 38 -4.79 4.30 -8.65
CA ALA A 38 -4.89 3.52 -7.42
C ALA A 38 -4.34 4.37 -6.26
N GLU A 39 -5.20 4.72 -5.30
CA GLU A 39 -4.80 5.57 -4.17
C GLU A 39 -3.92 4.76 -3.20
N PRO A 40 -2.96 5.38 -2.48
CA PRO A 40 -2.06 4.67 -1.57
C PRO A 40 -2.76 3.71 -0.58
N ALA A 41 -3.95 4.07 -0.10
CA ALA A 41 -4.75 3.27 0.82
C ALA A 41 -5.40 2.01 0.19
N ASP A 42 -5.63 1.97 -1.13
CA ASP A 42 -6.43 0.92 -1.78
C ASP A 42 -5.82 -0.48 -1.62
N LYS A 43 -4.49 -0.58 -1.65
CA LYS A 43 -3.78 -1.87 -1.50
C LYS A 43 -3.99 -2.52 -0.12
N TYR A 44 -4.39 -1.77 0.91
CA TYR A 44 -4.62 -2.29 2.26
C TYR A 44 -6.04 -2.78 2.52
N VAL A 45 -7.03 -2.36 1.73
CA VAL A 45 -8.45 -2.65 2.03
C VAL A 45 -8.73 -4.15 1.96
N GLY A 46 -9.30 -4.71 3.03
CA GLY A 46 -9.65 -6.12 3.15
C GLY A 46 -9.42 -6.68 4.56
N ILE A 47 -9.58 -8.00 4.70
CA ILE A 47 -9.22 -8.75 5.90
C ILE A 47 -7.86 -9.39 5.66
N TRP A 48 -6.94 -9.28 6.62
CA TRP A 48 -5.61 -9.88 6.58
C TRP A 48 -5.38 -10.72 7.82
N ASN A 49 -4.95 -11.96 7.65
CA ASN A 49 -4.73 -12.90 8.75
C ASN A 49 -3.25 -13.26 8.83
N SER A 50 -2.65 -13.15 10.02
CA SER A 50 -1.31 -13.70 10.26
C SER A 50 -1.31 -15.22 10.10
N ASN A 51 -0.12 -15.79 9.95
CA ASN A 51 0.08 -17.21 10.23
C ASN A 51 -0.32 -17.52 11.68
N CYS A 52 -0.78 -18.75 11.93
CA CYS A 52 -1.01 -19.23 13.29
C CYS A 52 0.33 -19.23 14.07
N GLN A 53 0.36 -18.73 15.30
CA GLN A 53 1.55 -18.64 16.13
C GLN A 53 1.29 -19.33 17.48
N THR A 54 2.21 -20.19 17.92
CA THR A 54 2.16 -20.79 19.27
C THR A 54 3.27 -20.18 20.11
N SER A 55 2.91 -19.60 21.25
CA SER A 55 3.88 -19.04 22.20
C SER A 55 4.65 -20.15 22.92
N SER A 56 5.79 -19.82 23.52
CA SER A 56 6.55 -20.72 24.39
C SER A 56 5.77 -21.23 25.61
N TYR A 57 4.63 -20.60 25.93
CA TYR A 57 3.74 -20.97 27.03
C TYR A 57 2.54 -21.82 26.57
N GLY A 58 2.49 -22.22 25.28
CA GLY A 58 1.48 -23.11 24.71
C GLY A 58 0.21 -22.42 24.20
N SER A 59 0.01 -21.13 24.49
CA SER A 59 -1.09 -20.35 23.90
C SER A 59 -0.91 -20.24 22.38
N THR A 60 -1.94 -20.60 21.62
CA THR A 60 -1.93 -20.44 20.16
C THR A 60 -2.83 -19.29 19.76
N THR A 61 -2.32 -18.39 18.91
CA THR A 61 -3.02 -17.17 18.48
C THR A 61 -2.93 -16.95 16.96
N ARG A 62 -3.88 -16.18 16.44
CA ARG A 62 -3.82 -15.57 15.10
C ARG A 62 -4.29 -14.12 15.20
N ASP A 63 -3.45 -13.19 14.78
CA ASP A 63 -3.88 -11.81 14.55
C ASP A 63 -4.63 -11.69 13.22
N GLN A 64 -5.69 -10.88 13.24
CA GLN A 64 -6.47 -10.45 12.09
C GLN A 64 -6.53 -8.93 12.04
N TYR A 65 -6.25 -8.34 10.88
CA TYR A 65 -6.53 -6.94 10.57
C TYR A 65 -7.74 -6.86 9.66
N GLU A 66 -8.75 -6.08 10.06
CA GLU A 66 -9.89 -5.69 9.23
C GLU A 66 -9.69 -4.21 8.84
N LEU A 67 -9.38 -3.95 7.56
CA LEU A 67 -8.95 -2.65 7.06
C LEU A 67 -9.92 -2.09 6.02
N SER A 68 -10.32 -0.82 6.18
CA SER A 68 -11.27 -0.14 5.30
C SER A 68 -10.78 1.25 4.90
N LYS A 69 -11.07 1.68 3.66
CA LYS A 69 -10.62 2.98 3.14
C LYS A 69 -11.31 4.13 3.87
N ALA A 70 -10.53 5.03 4.45
CA ALA A 70 -11.00 6.28 5.06
C ALA A 70 -10.72 7.51 4.17
N GLY A 71 -9.76 7.40 3.24
CA GLY A 71 -9.42 8.42 2.26
C GLY A 71 -8.32 7.95 1.30
N PRO A 72 -7.75 8.83 0.46
CA PRO A 72 -6.67 8.50 -0.47
C PRO A 72 -5.44 7.88 0.22
N ALA A 73 -5.01 8.48 1.33
CA ALA A 73 -3.87 8.07 2.13
C ALA A 73 -4.27 7.66 3.57
N ALA A 74 -5.53 7.27 3.79
CA ALA A 74 -6.06 6.99 5.12
C ALA A 74 -6.88 5.69 5.16
N VAL A 75 -6.69 4.90 6.22
CA VAL A 75 -7.31 3.60 6.46
C VAL A 75 -7.86 3.56 7.89
N ASN A 76 -9.11 3.14 8.05
CA ASN A 76 -9.65 2.73 9.36
C ASN A 76 -9.34 1.24 9.55
N GLY A 77 -8.77 0.89 10.68
CA GLY A 77 -8.35 -0.47 10.99
C GLY A 77 -8.93 -0.99 12.30
N LYS A 78 -9.12 -2.31 12.36
CA LYS A 78 -9.42 -3.06 13.57
C LYS A 78 -8.47 -4.25 13.63
N GLN A 79 -7.66 -4.33 14.69
CA GLN A 79 -6.86 -5.51 14.99
C GLN A 79 -7.69 -6.42 15.90
N THR A 80 -7.69 -7.72 15.64
CA THR A 80 -8.28 -8.73 16.52
C THR A 80 -7.28 -9.85 16.72
N ASN A 81 -6.86 -10.05 17.97
CA ASN A 81 -6.11 -11.24 18.37
C ASN A 81 -7.11 -12.36 18.68
N LEU A 82 -7.00 -13.48 17.99
CA LEU A 82 -7.86 -14.66 18.12
C LEU A 82 -7.08 -15.78 18.82
N GLU A 83 -7.60 -16.30 19.92
CA GLU A 83 -6.99 -17.40 20.67
C GLU A 83 -7.60 -18.75 20.27
N TYR A 84 -6.78 -19.80 20.21
CA TYR A 84 -7.18 -21.14 19.78
C TYR A 84 -6.63 -22.23 20.69
N SER A 85 -7.42 -23.29 20.89
CA SER A 85 -7.02 -24.52 21.59
C SER A 85 -6.18 -25.48 20.73
N ASN A 86 -5.90 -25.14 19.47
CA ASN A 86 -5.16 -25.98 18.53
C ASN A 86 -4.11 -25.18 17.74
N VAL A 87 -2.97 -25.81 17.46
CA VAL A 87 -1.80 -25.22 16.75
C VAL A 87 -2.05 -24.86 15.28
N THR A 88 -3.26 -25.11 14.75
CA THR A 88 -3.62 -24.81 13.35
C THR A 88 -4.55 -23.60 13.22
N CYS A 89 -5.01 -23.02 14.33
CA CYS A 89 -5.98 -21.92 14.36
C CYS A 89 -7.27 -22.22 13.56
N THR A 90 -7.70 -23.48 13.56
CA THR A 90 -8.93 -23.94 12.90
C THR A 90 -10.11 -24.01 13.87
N GLY A 91 -11.33 -23.93 13.34
CA GLY A 91 -12.56 -23.92 14.15
C GLY A 91 -12.88 -22.55 14.75
N ALA A 92 -13.72 -22.54 15.79
CA ALA A 92 -14.06 -21.33 16.53
C ALA A 92 -12.90 -20.93 17.47
N PRO A 93 -12.58 -19.63 17.60
CA PRO A 93 -11.66 -19.14 18.63
C PRO A 93 -12.19 -19.47 20.04
N THR A 94 -11.29 -19.76 20.98
CA THR A 94 -11.59 -19.90 22.40
C THR A 94 -11.63 -18.56 23.13
N GLY A 95 -11.01 -17.52 22.56
CA GLY A 95 -10.98 -16.16 23.06
C GLY A 95 -10.71 -15.17 21.93
N SER A 96 -11.04 -13.90 22.15
CA SER A 96 -10.73 -12.83 21.20
C SER A 96 -10.62 -11.48 21.91
N GLN A 97 -9.62 -10.69 21.53
CA GLN A 97 -9.45 -9.30 21.97
C GLN A 97 -9.31 -8.41 20.73
N SER A 98 -9.90 -7.21 20.75
CA SER A 98 -9.88 -6.30 19.61
C SER A 98 -9.56 -4.86 20.00
N SER A 99 -8.82 -4.17 19.14
CA SER A 99 -8.56 -2.73 19.21
C SER A 99 -8.83 -2.07 17.86
N SER A 100 -9.33 -0.84 17.87
CA SER A 100 -9.54 -0.02 16.67
C SER A 100 -8.48 1.06 16.57
N PHE A 101 -8.00 1.30 15.35
CA PHE A 101 -6.99 2.30 15.04
C PHE A 101 -7.30 3.02 13.72
N ALA A 102 -6.70 4.18 13.52
CA ALA A 102 -6.58 4.83 12.21
C ALA A 102 -5.13 4.77 11.74
N LEU A 103 -4.93 4.67 10.44
CA LEU A 103 -3.62 4.65 9.78
C LEU A 103 -3.61 5.73 8.70
N THR A 104 -2.61 6.61 8.76
CA THR A 104 -2.30 7.59 7.71
C THR A 104 -1.00 7.18 7.03
N ILE A 105 -0.97 7.24 5.69
CA ILE A 105 0.22 7.01 4.87
C ILE A 105 0.91 8.37 4.68
N ASP A 106 2.05 8.56 5.34
CA ASP A 106 2.80 9.81 5.37
C ASP A 106 3.77 9.94 4.18
N GLY A 107 4.11 8.81 3.53
CA GLY A 107 5.01 8.75 2.39
C GLY A 107 5.47 7.33 2.09
N THR A 108 6.47 7.19 1.22
CA THR A 108 7.08 5.90 0.86
C THR A 108 8.57 5.88 1.19
N GLY A 109 9.17 4.70 1.22
CA GLY A 109 10.59 4.49 1.45
C GLY A 109 11.03 3.06 1.12
N THR A 110 12.17 2.64 1.67
CA THR A 110 12.70 1.28 1.51
C THR A 110 13.19 0.74 2.83
N ALA A 111 12.77 -0.48 3.19
CA ALA A 111 13.24 -1.19 4.38
C ALA A 111 13.23 -2.70 4.13
N SER A 112 14.21 -3.42 4.67
CA SER A 112 14.37 -4.87 4.45
C SER A 112 14.30 -5.27 2.95
N SER A 113 14.89 -4.45 2.08
CA SER A 113 14.85 -4.58 0.60
C SER A 113 13.46 -4.54 -0.06
N LYS A 114 12.41 -4.12 0.66
CA LYS A 114 11.06 -3.89 0.12
C LYS A 114 10.75 -2.40 0.02
N VAL A 115 9.91 -2.03 -0.94
CA VAL A 115 9.22 -0.73 -0.92
C VAL A 115 8.21 -0.74 0.21
N VAL A 116 8.22 0.30 1.03
CA VAL A 116 7.36 0.44 2.21
C VAL A 116 6.63 1.77 2.19
N ASP A 117 5.45 1.79 2.77
CA ASP A 117 4.80 3.03 3.19
C ASP A 117 5.26 3.37 4.61
N LYS A 118 5.64 4.62 4.79
CA LYS A 118 5.81 5.25 6.11
C LYS A 118 4.42 5.62 6.61
N THR A 119 4.03 5.12 7.78
CA THR A 119 2.67 5.32 8.30
C THR A 119 2.66 5.79 9.74
N THR A 120 1.72 6.68 10.07
CA THR A 120 1.38 7.04 11.44
C THR A 120 0.08 6.34 11.83
N THR A 121 0.13 5.54 12.89
CA THR A 121 -1.01 4.80 13.43
C THR A 121 -1.48 5.46 14.73
N SER A 122 -2.78 5.68 14.90
CA SER A 122 -3.37 6.22 16.13
C SER A 122 -4.47 5.31 16.67
N GLU A 123 -4.47 5.11 17.99
CA GLU A 123 -5.45 4.33 18.72
C GLU A 123 -6.29 5.25 19.62
N ALA A 124 -7.54 4.88 19.90
CA ALA A 124 -8.50 5.76 20.58
C ALA A 124 -8.06 6.29 21.97
N ALA A 125 -7.12 5.61 22.64
CA ALA A 125 -6.56 6.00 23.93
C ALA A 125 -5.01 6.06 23.92
N GLY A 126 -4.37 5.97 22.75
CA GLY A 126 -2.92 5.87 22.61
C GLY A 126 -2.29 7.08 21.93
N SER A 127 -1.02 7.35 22.23
CA SER A 127 -0.23 8.29 21.42
C SER A 127 -0.03 7.73 20.01
N PRO A 128 -0.05 8.57 18.96
CA PRO A 128 0.27 8.12 17.61
C PRO A 128 1.67 7.52 17.55
N HIS A 129 1.82 6.39 16.87
CA HIS A 129 3.08 5.68 16.72
C HIS A 129 3.40 5.42 15.25
N LYS A 130 4.70 5.45 14.91
CA LYS A 130 5.17 5.28 13.54
C LYS A 130 5.46 3.83 13.22
N ARG A 131 5.00 3.39 12.04
CA ARG A 131 5.17 2.03 11.53
C ARG A 131 5.54 2.06 10.05
N LEU A 132 6.06 0.94 9.57
CA LEU A 132 6.16 0.61 8.16
C LEU A 132 5.11 -0.43 7.81
N PHE A 133 4.47 -0.24 6.66
CA PHE A 133 3.61 -1.23 6.03
C PHE A 133 4.10 -1.51 4.60
N SER A 134 3.89 -2.73 4.11
CA SER A 134 4.17 -3.10 2.73
C SER A 134 3.19 -4.17 2.27
N VAL A 135 2.74 -4.09 1.02
CA VAL A 135 1.87 -5.08 0.38
C VAL A 135 2.51 -5.55 -0.91
N GLU A 136 2.65 -6.86 -1.05
CA GLU A 136 3.22 -7.51 -2.22
C GLU A 136 2.35 -8.73 -2.59
N GLY A 137 1.53 -8.58 -3.63
CA GLY A 137 0.48 -9.55 -3.95
C GLY A 137 -0.50 -9.72 -2.79
N ASN A 138 -0.68 -10.97 -2.34
CA ASN A 138 -1.57 -11.31 -1.21
C ASN A 138 -0.87 -11.29 0.16
N LEU A 139 0.35 -10.76 0.26
CA LEU A 139 1.11 -10.65 1.52
C LEU A 139 1.18 -9.19 1.98
N MET A 140 0.81 -8.95 3.24
CA MET A 140 1.06 -7.70 3.95
C MET A 140 2.12 -7.92 5.03
N TYR A 141 3.08 -7.00 5.10
CA TYR A 141 4.14 -6.97 6.10
C TYR A 141 3.99 -5.69 6.94
N VAL A 142 4.19 -5.81 8.25
CA VAL A 142 4.09 -4.70 9.20
C VAL A 142 5.36 -4.66 10.05
N SER A 143 5.88 -3.47 10.38
CA SER A 143 6.95 -3.36 11.38
C SER A 143 6.39 -3.62 12.78
N ASP A 144 7.01 -4.53 13.53
CA ASP A 144 6.82 -4.59 14.98
C ASP A 144 7.54 -3.38 15.61
N GLY A 145 6.74 -2.43 16.12
CA GLY A 145 7.22 -1.13 16.58
C GLY A 145 8.08 -1.17 17.84
N ALA A 146 8.11 -2.31 18.55
CA ALA A 146 8.91 -2.49 19.77
C ALA A 146 10.03 -3.54 19.59
N ALA A 147 9.85 -4.56 18.75
CA ALA A 147 10.85 -5.62 18.58
C ALA A 147 12.03 -5.25 17.66
N PHE A 148 11.86 -4.31 16.72
CA PHE A 148 12.93 -3.95 15.76
C PHE A 148 13.78 -2.78 16.25
N GLN A 149 15.02 -3.09 16.62
CA GLN A 149 16.06 -2.12 16.97
C GLN A 149 16.43 -1.22 15.78
N GLY A 150 16.00 0.04 15.80
CA GLY A 150 16.50 1.12 14.94
C GLY A 150 15.42 1.93 14.23
N PHE A 151 15.42 3.24 14.47
CA PHE A 151 14.54 4.23 13.83
C PHE A 151 15.34 5.16 12.90
N ASP A 152 14.70 5.69 11.87
CA ASP A 152 15.25 6.73 11.00
C ASP A 152 15.14 8.13 11.66
N PRO A 153 15.73 9.19 11.07
CA PRO A 153 15.66 10.55 11.65
C PRO A 153 14.25 11.13 11.80
N ASP A 154 13.26 10.61 11.05
CA ASP A 154 11.86 11.00 11.17
C ASP A 154 11.12 10.19 12.25
N GLY A 155 11.76 9.15 12.81
CA GLY A 155 11.19 8.25 13.82
C GLY A 155 10.42 7.04 13.27
N TYR A 156 10.55 6.68 12.00
CA TYR A 156 9.98 5.42 11.48
C TYR A 156 10.93 4.25 11.75
N PRO A 157 10.42 3.02 12.01
CA PRO A 157 11.25 1.82 12.06
C PRO A 157 12.07 1.64 10.78
N THR A 158 13.28 1.10 10.89
CA THR A 158 14.17 0.86 9.74
C THR A 158 14.05 -0.54 9.12
N LYS A 159 13.18 -1.39 9.68
CA LYS A 159 12.99 -2.80 9.31
C LYS A 159 11.51 -3.17 9.31
N LEU A 160 11.14 -4.07 8.40
CA LEU A 160 9.88 -4.82 8.43
C LEU A 160 10.05 -6.17 9.15
N ASN A 161 8.98 -6.66 9.76
CA ASN A 161 8.87 -8.07 10.12
C ASN A 161 8.55 -8.87 8.85
N LEU A 162 9.51 -9.65 8.36
CA LEU A 162 9.32 -10.50 7.18
C LEU A 162 8.92 -11.94 7.54
N ASP A 163 9.10 -12.34 8.80
CA ASP A 163 8.85 -13.69 9.31
C ASP A 163 7.37 -13.92 9.66
N GLN A 164 6.62 -12.84 9.89
CA GLN A 164 5.18 -12.86 10.19
C GLN A 164 4.38 -12.06 9.13
N PRO A 165 4.27 -12.57 7.88
CA PRO A 165 3.35 -11.99 6.90
C PRO A 165 1.89 -12.22 7.31
N TYR A 166 1.03 -11.31 6.87
CA TYR A 166 -0.42 -11.48 6.89
C TYR A 166 -0.92 -11.80 5.47
N THR A 167 -1.79 -12.78 5.33
CA THR A 167 -2.42 -13.19 4.06
C THR A 167 -3.85 -12.68 3.97
N ARG A 168 -4.25 -12.21 2.79
CA ARG A 168 -5.64 -11.91 2.43
C ARG A 168 -6.40 -13.17 1.98
#